data_AF-A0A431UKF2-F1
#
_entry.id   AF-A0A431UKF2-F1
#
_cell.length_a   1.000
_cell.length_b   1.000
_cell.length_c   1.000
_cell.angle_alpha   90.00
_cell.angle_beta   90.00
_cell.angle_gamma   90.00
#
_symmetry.space_group_name_H-M   'P 1'
#
loop_
_entity.id
_entity.type
_entity.pdbx_description
1 polymer ?
#
loop_
_entity_poly.entity_id
_entity_poly.type
_entity_poly.pdbx_seq_one_letter_code
_entity_poly.pdbx_strand_id
1 'polypeptide(L)'
;MSISLFLEVEVGSSFEAVLQALDSIQVAYSDDLDKLQGYLPASNTGFGFRIVEPSEAVVAEGLEAEWRMGLLGSFHFRASGFECAWEEICRFIKRYAAVCESRFVLSFQFESIYAARFEQDLIFPDPAAP
;
A
#
# COMPACT_ATOMS: atom_id res chain seq x y z
N MET A 1 0.06 -2.07 -20.89
CA MET A 1 -0.31 -1.02 -19.92
C MET A 1 0.03 -1.50 -18.53
N SER A 2 0.74 -0.70 -17.74
CA SER A 2 1.01 -0.98 -16.31
C SER A 2 -0.04 -0.26 -15.48
N ILE A 3 -0.55 -0.92 -14.47
CA ILE A 3 -1.44 -0.38 -13.45
C ILE A 3 -0.62 -0.12 -12.19
N SER A 4 -0.99 0.91 -11.45
CA SER A 4 -0.40 1.24 -10.16
C SER A 4 -1.46 1.40 -9.09
N LEU A 5 -1.29 0.71 -7.96
CA LEU A 5 -1.99 1.02 -6.72
C LEU A 5 -1.04 1.75 -5.77
N PHE A 6 -1.53 2.73 -5.04
CA PHE A 6 -0.76 3.51 -4.07
C PHE A 6 -1.35 3.34 -2.68
N LEU A 7 -0.48 3.08 -1.71
CA LEU A 7 -0.84 2.97 -0.31
C LEU A 7 -0.30 4.20 0.42
N GLU A 8 -1.20 5.06 0.87
CA GLU A 8 -0.85 6.21 1.69
C GLU A 8 -1.10 5.83 3.14
N VAL A 9 -0.10 5.96 4.01
CA VAL A 9 -0.17 5.54 5.41
C VAL A 9 0.20 6.68 6.34
N GLU A 10 -0.50 6.74 7.47
CA GLU A 10 -0.34 7.75 8.51
C GLU A 10 1.08 7.85 9.05
N VAL A 11 1.47 9.08 9.36
CA VAL A 11 2.74 9.41 10.00
C VAL A 11 2.96 8.57 11.27
N GLY A 12 4.22 8.17 11.49
CA GLY A 12 4.59 7.24 12.56
C GLY A 12 4.64 5.78 12.11
N SER A 13 4.19 5.47 10.89
CA SER A 13 4.38 4.15 10.28
C SER A 13 5.85 3.90 9.96
N SER A 14 6.33 2.70 10.28
CA SER A 14 7.70 2.27 10.01
C SER A 14 7.75 1.17 8.95
N PHE A 15 8.94 0.94 8.39
CA PHE A 15 9.14 -0.21 7.52
C PHE A 15 8.96 -1.54 8.26
N GLU A 16 9.21 -1.61 9.57
CA GLU A 16 9.08 -2.86 10.35
C GLU A 16 7.71 -3.52 10.18
N ALA A 17 6.62 -2.73 10.25
CA ALA A 17 5.27 -3.22 10.01
C ALA A 17 5.06 -3.70 8.57
N VAL A 18 5.66 -3.00 7.59
CA VAL A 18 5.63 -3.40 6.18
C VAL A 18 6.36 -4.73 5.99
N LEU A 19 7.52 -4.91 6.61
CA LEU A 19 8.31 -6.14 6.53
C LEU A 19 7.60 -7.32 7.16
N GLN A 20 6.98 -7.09 8.32
CA GLN A 20 6.18 -8.09 8.99
C GLN A 20 4.98 -8.51 8.13
N ALA A 21 4.35 -7.58 7.41
CA ALA A 21 3.23 -7.87 6.52
C ALA A 21 3.63 -8.57 5.21
N LEU A 22 4.86 -8.38 4.74
CA LEU A 22 5.42 -9.03 3.55
C LEU A 22 5.78 -10.52 3.79
N ASP A 23 5.71 -11.01 5.03
CA ASP A 23 5.70 -12.44 5.43
C ASP A 23 6.45 -13.39 4.47
N SER A 24 7.78 -13.44 4.60
CA SER A 24 8.69 -14.37 3.89
C SER A 24 8.98 -14.07 2.41
N ILE A 25 8.58 -12.91 1.89
CA ILE A 25 9.06 -12.43 0.58
C ILE A 25 10.55 -12.07 0.68
N GLN A 26 11.36 -12.50 -0.29
CA GLN A 26 12.74 -12.02 -0.43
C GLN A 26 12.71 -10.56 -0.88
N VAL A 27 12.69 -9.65 0.09
CA VAL A 27 12.67 -8.21 -0.18
C VAL A 27 14.09 -7.73 -0.49
N ALA A 28 14.22 -6.88 -1.50
CA ALA A 28 15.47 -6.20 -1.80
C ALA A 28 15.46 -4.83 -1.10
N TYR A 29 16.27 -4.70 -0.06
CA TYR A 29 16.48 -3.42 0.61
C TYR A 29 17.60 -2.69 -0.11
N SER A 30 17.44 -1.39 -0.35
CA SER A 30 18.58 -0.53 -0.70
C SER A 30 19.13 0.10 0.57
N ASP A 31 20.45 0.11 0.71
CA ASP A 31 21.14 0.74 1.85
C ASP A 31 20.97 2.27 1.92
N ASP A 32 20.35 2.89 0.92
CA ASP A 32 19.88 4.29 0.95
C ASP A 32 18.58 4.38 1.79
N LEU A 33 18.75 4.15 3.10
CA LEU A 33 17.91 4.28 4.32
C LEU A 33 16.38 4.55 4.29
N ASP A 34 15.80 5.10 3.23
CA ASP A 34 14.39 5.55 3.19
C ASP A 34 13.55 4.80 2.15
N LYS A 35 14.03 3.68 1.61
CA LYS A 35 13.33 2.93 0.57
C LYS A 35 13.38 1.41 0.75
N LEU A 36 12.22 0.80 0.56
CA LEU A 36 12.01 -0.64 0.50
C LEU A 36 11.46 -1.01 -0.88
N GLN A 37 11.94 -2.07 -1.53
CA GLN A 37 11.38 -2.48 -2.83
C GLN A 37 11.51 -3.98 -3.10
N GLY A 38 10.73 -4.50 -4.03
CA GLY A 38 10.79 -5.92 -4.37
C GLY A 38 9.67 -6.35 -5.29
N TYR A 39 9.42 -7.66 -5.32
CA TYR A 39 8.36 -8.25 -6.13
C TYR A 39 7.53 -9.21 -5.28
N LEU A 40 6.21 -9.16 -5.45
CA LEU A 40 5.30 -10.17 -4.92
C LEU A 40 5.43 -11.44 -5.77
N PRO A 41 5.65 -12.62 -5.16
CA PRO A 41 6.15 -13.80 -5.85
C PRO A 41 5.13 -14.45 -6.80
N ALA A 42 3.82 -14.42 -6.49
CA ALA A 42 2.83 -15.12 -7.32
C ALA A 42 2.43 -14.32 -8.58
N SER A 43 2.37 -13.01 -8.48
CA SER A 43 1.90 -12.09 -9.51
C SER A 43 3.03 -11.38 -10.26
N ASN A 44 4.26 -11.44 -9.76
CA ASN A 44 5.39 -10.63 -10.21
C ASN A 44 5.09 -9.12 -10.14
N THR A 45 4.25 -8.71 -9.18
CA THR A 45 3.92 -7.31 -8.92
C THR A 45 5.10 -6.64 -8.25
N GLY A 46 5.66 -5.61 -8.88
CA GLY A 46 6.69 -4.80 -8.26
C GLY A 46 6.10 -3.95 -7.14
N PHE A 47 6.78 -3.83 -6.01
CA PHE A 47 6.38 -2.91 -4.96
C PHE A 47 7.53 -1.99 -4.56
N GLY A 48 7.16 -0.82 -4.02
CA GLY A 48 8.09 0.12 -3.41
C GLY A 48 7.44 0.80 -2.22
N PHE A 49 8.16 0.98 -1.13
CA PHE A 49 7.75 1.82 -0.01
C PHE A 49 8.83 2.86 0.27
N ARG A 50 8.42 4.06 0.63
CA ARG A 50 9.32 5.13 1.07
C ARG A 50 8.75 5.86 2.28
N ILE A 51 9.63 6.36 3.13
CA ILE A 51 9.25 7.35 4.14
C ILE A 51 9.01 8.69 3.44
N VAL A 52 8.03 9.43 3.93
CA VAL A 52 7.66 10.76 3.45
C VAL A 52 8.00 11.76 4.55
N GLU A 53 9.14 12.42 4.41
CA GLU A 53 9.59 13.49 5.30
C GLU A 53 9.99 14.75 4.49
N PRO A 54 9.38 15.92 4.74
CA PRO A 54 8.27 16.15 5.69
C PRO A 54 7.01 15.40 5.27
N SER A 55 6.16 15.04 6.25
CA SER A 55 4.87 14.39 5.95
C SER A 55 4.07 15.20 4.94
N GLU A 56 3.22 14.55 4.16
CA GLU A 56 2.39 15.16 3.12
C GLU A 56 0.90 15.00 3.44
N ALA A 57 0.02 15.72 2.72
CA ALA A 57 -1.42 15.44 2.80
C ALA A 57 -1.73 14.15 2.03
N VAL A 58 -2.78 13.43 2.43
CA VAL A 58 -3.32 12.33 1.63
C VAL A 58 -3.92 12.90 0.36
N VAL A 59 -3.61 12.30 -0.79
CA VAL A 59 -4.02 12.77 -2.11
C VAL A 59 -5.06 11.86 -2.78
N ALA A 60 -5.38 10.70 -2.21
CA ALA A 60 -6.47 9.85 -2.70
C ALA A 60 -7.79 10.62 -2.79
N GLU A 61 -8.34 10.70 -4.00
CA GLU A 61 -9.65 11.26 -4.29
C GLU A 61 -10.76 10.47 -3.58
N GLY A 62 -11.83 11.18 -3.21
CA GLY A 62 -12.95 10.61 -2.49
C GLY A 62 -12.71 10.38 -0.98
N LEU A 63 -11.54 10.78 -0.45
CA LEU A 63 -11.24 10.75 0.97
C LEU A 63 -10.85 12.12 1.52
N GLU A 64 -11.62 12.63 2.47
CA GLU A 64 -11.22 13.77 3.31
C GLU A 64 -10.45 13.26 4.53
N ALA A 65 -9.13 13.09 4.39
CA ALA A 65 -8.29 12.59 5.47
C ALA A 65 -7.88 13.70 6.46
N GLU A 66 -8.15 13.48 7.76
CA GLU A 66 -7.68 14.36 8.86
C GLU A 66 -6.21 14.10 9.27
N TRP A 67 -5.56 13.11 8.66
CA TRP A 67 -4.21 12.66 9.01
C TRP A 67 -3.21 12.96 7.89
N ARG A 68 -1.91 12.91 8.23
CA ARG A 68 -0.79 13.21 7.33
C ARG A 68 -0.08 11.94 6.90
N MET A 69 0.24 11.81 5.61
CA MET A 69 1.00 10.71 5.07
C MET A 69 2.47 10.79 5.49
N GLY A 70 2.96 9.75 6.15
CA GLY A 70 4.38 9.57 6.48
C GLY A 70 5.03 8.37 5.79
N LEU A 71 4.25 7.50 5.16
CA LEU A 71 4.77 6.37 4.37
C LEU A 71 3.92 6.21 3.11
N LEU A 72 4.61 6.11 1.97
CA LEU A 72 4.00 5.89 0.67
C LEU A 72 4.45 4.54 0.12
N GLY A 73 3.49 3.65 -0.11
CA GLY A 73 3.65 2.40 -0.85
C GLY A 73 3.16 2.53 -2.29
N SER A 74 3.76 1.76 -3.19
CA SER A 74 3.28 1.59 -4.56
C SER A 74 3.36 0.12 -4.96
N PHE A 75 2.39 -0.31 -5.76
CA PHE A 75 2.33 -1.64 -6.37
C PHE A 75 2.13 -1.48 -7.86
N HIS A 76 3.00 -2.10 -8.67
CA HIS A 76 3.02 -1.97 -10.13
C HIS A 76 2.89 -3.34 -10.78
N PHE A 77 1.87 -3.51 -11.60
CA PHE A 77 1.60 -4.78 -12.28
C PHE A 77 0.92 -4.57 -13.64
N ARG A 78 0.91 -5.60 -14.49
CA ARG A 78 0.24 -5.52 -15.79
C ARG A 78 -1.27 -5.71 -15.60
N ALA A 79 -2.08 -5.00 -16.39
CA ALA A 79 -3.53 -5.15 -16.36
C ALA A 79 -4.00 -6.61 -16.55
N SER A 80 -3.32 -7.38 -17.40
CA SER A 80 -3.61 -8.80 -17.63
C SER A 80 -3.36 -9.70 -16.41
N GLY A 81 -2.66 -9.21 -15.38
CA GLY A 81 -2.38 -9.91 -14.14
C GLY A 81 -3.12 -9.35 -12.93
N PHE A 82 -4.14 -8.51 -13.15
CA PHE A 82 -4.85 -7.80 -12.08
C PHE A 82 -5.39 -8.75 -11.00
N GLU A 83 -6.07 -9.84 -11.36
CA GLU A 83 -6.66 -10.75 -10.37
C GLU A 83 -5.61 -11.35 -9.43
N CYS A 84 -4.50 -11.84 -9.98
CA CYS A 84 -3.40 -12.42 -9.20
C CYS A 84 -2.70 -11.36 -8.34
N ALA A 85 -2.44 -10.17 -8.91
CA ALA A 85 -1.85 -9.05 -8.17
C ALA A 85 -2.77 -8.59 -7.02
N TRP A 86 -4.06 -8.44 -7.30
CA TRP A 86 -5.05 -7.99 -6.32
C TRP A 86 -5.18 -8.96 -5.17
N GLU A 87 -5.16 -10.27 -5.42
CA GLU A 87 -5.19 -11.28 -4.37
C GLU A 87 -3.98 -11.18 -3.43
N GLU A 88 -2.77 -11.03 -3.97
CA GLU A 88 -1.57 -10.84 -3.15
C GLU A 88 -1.58 -9.52 -2.38
N ILE A 89 -2.00 -8.42 -3.02
CA ILE A 89 -2.11 -7.10 -2.39
C ILE A 89 -3.15 -7.16 -1.26
N CYS A 90 -4.29 -7.80 -1.46
CA CYS A 90 -5.29 -8.00 -0.41
C CYS A 90 -4.72 -8.77 0.79
N ARG A 91 -3.94 -9.83 0.54
CA ARG A 91 -3.27 -10.58 1.61
C ARG A 91 -2.27 -9.70 2.37
N PHE A 92 -1.48 -8.90 1.65
CA PHE A 92 -0.59 -7.92 2.26
C PHE A 92 -1.36 -6.91 3.13
N ILE A 93 -2.41 -6.27 2.61
CA ILE A 93 -3.20 -5.25 3.32
C ILE A 93 -3.83 -5.82 4.60
N LYS A 94 -4.40 -7.02 4.53
CA LYS A 94 -4.98 -7.69 5.70
C LYS A 94 -3.93 -7.96 6.78
N ARG A 95 -2.73 -8.41 6.40
CA ARG A 95 -1.62 -8.62 7.34
C ARG A 95 -1.11 -7.31 7.90
N TYR A 96 -0.95 -6.29 7.06
CA TYR A 96 -0.51 -4.96 7.46
C TYR A 96 -1.45 -4.35 8.50
N ALA A 97 -2.77 -4.43 8.27
CA ALA A 97 -3.77 -4.00 9.23
C ALA A 97 -3.75 -4.77 10.56
N ALA A 98 -3.26 -6.02 10.55
CA ALA A 98 -3.17 -6.85 11.76
C ALA A 98 -1.93 -6.54 12.63
N VAL A 99 -0.89 -5.91 12.07
CA VAL A 99 0.38 -5.64 12.75
C VAL A 99 0.66 -4.16 12.97
N CYS A 100 -0.12 -3.30 12.33
CA CYS A 100 -0.04 -1.85 12.43
C CYS A 100 -1.36 -1.31 13.01
N GLU A 101 -1.37 -0.15 13.65
CA GLU A 101 -2.60 0.56 14.06
C GLU A 101 -2.87 1.82 13.23
N SER A 102 -1.95 2.16 12.33
CA SER A 102 -2.02 3.37 11.52
C SER A 102 -3.20 3.35 10.56
N ARG A 103 -3.76 4.54 10.35
CA ARG A 103 -4.73 4.80 9.29
C ARG A 103 -4.04 4.71 7.93
N PHE A 104 -4.74 4.19 6.93
CA PHE A 104 -4.23 4.15 5.56
C PHE A 104 -5.34 4.09 4.52
N VAL A 105 -4.97 4.45 3.30
CA VAL A 105 -5.81 4.27 2.10
C VAL A 105 -4.99 3.64 0.99
N LEU A 106 -5.56 2.65 0.32
CA LEU A 106 -5.05 2.06 -0.90
C LEU A 106 -5.92 2.52 -2.06
N SER A 107 -5.33 3.15 -3.07
CA SER A 107 -6.04 3.72 -4.20
C SER A 107 -5.43 3.34 -5.55
N PHE A 108 -6.25 3.22 -6.59
CA PHE A 108 -5.81 3.13 -7.98
C PHE A 108 -5.47 4.51 -8.49
N GLN A 109 -4.18 4.73 -8.76
CA GLN A 109 -3.66 5.99 -9.29
C GLN A 109 -4.15 7.24 -8.53
N PHE A 110 -4.44 7.11 -7.23
CA PHE A 110 -5.05 8.13 -6.38
C PHE A 110 -6.51 8.49 -6.70
N GLU A 111 -7.16 7.87 -7.68
CA GLU A 111 -8.52 8.23 -8.10
C GLU A 111 -9.62 7.38 -7.45
N SER A 112 -9.36 6.08 -7.28
CA SER A 112 -10.38 5.13 -6.79
C SER A 112 -9.87 4.37 -5.57
N ILE A 113 -10.63 4.34 -4.48
CA ILE A 113 -10.25 3.64 -3.24
C ILE A 113 -10.54 2.14 -3.38
N TYR A 114 -9.53 1.32 -3.10
CA TYR A 114 -9.56 -0.14 -3.15
C TYR A 114 -9.55 -0.78 -1.76
N ALA A 115 -8.92 -0.11 -0.79
CA ALA A 115 -9.01 -0.46 0.61
C ALA A 115 -8.82 0.81 1.43
N ALA A 116 -9.46 0.89 2.58
CA ALA A 116 -9.19 1.93 3.55
C ALA A 116 -9.24 1.35 4.95
N ARG A 117 -8.45 1.92 5.85
CA ARG A 117 -8.55 1.64 7.26
C ARG A 117 -8.70 2.93 8.04
N PHE A 118 -9.80 2.99 8.77
CA PHE A 118 -10.08 4.04 9.73
C PHE A 118 -10.07 3.41 11.11
N GLU A 119 -9.15 3.84 11.97
CA GLU A 119 -8.97 3.26 13.30
C GLU A 119 -8.77 1.73 13.22
N GLN A 120 -9.69 0.94 13.77
CA GLN A 120 -9.60 -0.52 13.82
C GLN A 120 -10.29 -1.22 12.62
N ASP A 121 -11.08 -0.48 11.84
CA ASP A 121 -11.92 -1.06 10.79
C ASP A 121 -11.21 -1.01 9.43
N LEU A 122 -10.88 -2.19 8.89
CA LEU A 122 -10.40 -2.36 7.53
C LEU A 122 -11.59 -2.63 6.59
N ILE A 123 -11.76 -1.79 5.59
CA ILE A 123 -12.78 -1.92 4.55
C ILE A 123 -12.14 -2.16 3.18
N PHE A 124 -12.77 -3.03 2.40
CA PHE A 124 -12.53 -3.17 0.96
C PHE A 124 -13.83 -2.74 0.28
N PRO A 125 -13.99 -1.46 -0.10
CA PRO A 125 -15.15 -1.05 -0.86
C PRO A 125 -15.20 -1.88 -2.14
N ASP A 126 -16.40 -2.31 -2.56
CA ASP A 126 -16.54 -2.92 -3.89
C ASP A 126 -15.93 -1.94 -4.89
N PRO A 127 -14.96 -2.37 -5.72
CA PRO A 127 -14.40 -1.49 -6.71
C PRO A 127 -15.57 -1.05 -7.57
N ALA A 128 -15.87 0.26 -7.58
CA ALA A 128 -16.75 0.81 -8.59
C ALA A 128 -16.18 0.32 -9.92
N ALA A 129 -16.93 -0.57 -10.59
CA ALA A 129 -16.49 -1.13 -11.85
C ALA A 129 -16.12 0.05 -12.77
N PRO A 130 -14.94 0.04 -13.40
CA PRO A 130 -14.59 1.08 -14.36
C PRO A 130 -15.59 1.14 -15.52
#